data_AF-A0A143QQW7-F1
#
_entry.id   AF-A0A143QQW7-F1
#
_cell.length_a   1.000
_cell.length_b   1.000
_cell.length_c   1.000
_cell.angle_alpha   90.00
_cell.angle_beta   90.00
_cell.angle_gamma   90.00
#
_symmetry.space_group_name_H-M   'P 1'
#
loop_
_entity.id
_entity.type
_entity.pdbx_description
1 polymer ?
#
loop_
_entity_poly.entity_id
_entity_poly.type
_entity_poly.pdbx_seq_one_letter_code
_entity_poly.pdbx_strand_id
1 'polypeptide(L)'
;METATFTVPRYSAAHKRTALRIVTSHPTHGRGSGDLPDALHAELVSRGLAPVPTDVDTACTCSSRTDPCVHVTAATYAISLIVDQSPTTALAIRGLDLVEAAASTDFPARWMPIESVDAAAFYG
;
A
#
# COMPACT_ATOMS: atom_id res chain seq x y z
N MET A 1 -13.49 -24.60 6.76
CA MET A 1 -12.67 -23.44 6.40
C MET A 1 -13.17 -22.29 7.25
N GLU A 2 -12.28 -21.63 8.00
CA GLU A 2 -12.64 -20.50 8.85
C GLU A 2 -12.22 -19.21 8.16
N THR A 3 -12.98 -18.13 8.38
CA THR A 3 -12.74 -16.83 7.73
C THR A 3 -12.45 -15.79 8.80
N ALA A 4 -11.34 -15.05 8.62
CA ALA A 4 -11.04 -13.85 9.38
C ALA A 4 -11.31 -12.62 8.50
N THR A 5 -12.06 -11.65 9.04
CA THR A 5 -12.46 -10.42 8.37
C THR A 5 -11.84 -9.24 9.09
N PHE A 6 -11.28 -8.30 8.32
CA PHE A 6 -10.69 -7.06 8.82
C PHE A 6 -11.46 -5.89 8.23
N THR A 7 -11.98 -5.02 9.10
CA THR A 7 -12.66 -3.78 8.69
C THR A 7 -11.66 -2.64 8.83
N VAL A 8 -11.17 -2.15 7.70
CA VAL A 8 -10.18 -1.07 7.66
C VAL A 8 -10.84 0.23 7.21
N PRO A 9 -10.70 1.34 7.95
CA PRO A 9 -11.31 2.61 7.61
C PRO A 9 -10.71 3.20 6.33
N ARG A 10 -11.55 3.48 5.34
CA ARG A 10 -11.13 4.11 4.09
C ARG A 10 -10.93 5.61 4.27
N TYR A 11 -10.08 6.21 3.44
CA TYR A 11 -9.98 7.66 3.41
C TYR A 11 -11.28 8.27 2.87
N SER A 12 -11.78 9.30 3.55
CA SER A 12 -12.84 10.18 3.02
C SER A 12 -12.35 10.89 1.75
N ALA A 13 -13.26 11.44 0.93
CA ALA A 13 -12.87 12.20 -0.26
C ALA A 13 -11.95 13.41 0.05
N ALA A 14 -12.10 14.03 1.23
CA ALA A 14 -11.22 15.10 1.68
C ALA A 14 -9.82 14.58 2.08
N HIS A 15 -9.78 13.46 2.80
CA HIS A 15 -8.53 12.80 3.18
C HIS A 15 -7.79 12.27 1.95
N LYS A 16 -8.47 11.65 0.98
CA LYS A 16 -7.86 11.21 -0.29
C LYS A 16 -7.21 12.36 -1.05
N ARG A 17 -7.92 13.48 -1.21
CA ARG A 17 -7.36 14.69 -1.88
C ARG A 17 -6.13 15.22 -1.15
N THR A 18 -6.15 15.24 0.18
CA THR A 18 -5.01 15.70 0.98
C THR A 18 -3.83 14.74 0.89
N ALA A 19 -4.07 13.44 1.03
CA ALA A 19 -3.06 12.40 0.89
C ALA A 19 -2.45 12.43 -0.52
N LEU A 20 -3.27 12.53 -1.57
CA LEU A 20 -2.79 12.63 -2.96
C LEU A 20 -1.89 13.85 -3.17
N ARG A 21 -2.27 15.01 -2.61
CA ARG A 21 -1.43 16.22 -2.70
C ARG A 21 -0.07 16.03 -2.03
N ILE A 22 -0.04 15.49 -0.81
CA ILE A 22 1.21 15.17 -0.09
C ILE A 22 2.02 14.19 -0.93
N VAL A 23 1.38 13.14 -1.42
CA VAL A 23 1.97 12.15 -2.30
C VAL A 23 2.62 12.85 -3.49
N THR A 24 1.92 13.71 -4.24
CA THR A 24 2.47 14.38 -5.42
C THR A 24 3.56 15.42 -5.12
N SER A 25 3.62 15.96 -3.90
CA SER A 25 4.66 16.94 -3.51
C SER A 25 5.97 16.31 -3.09
N HIS A 26 5.99 14.99 -2.84
CA HIS A 26 7.21 14.24 -2.54
C HIS A 26 7.85 13.67 -3.82
N PRO A 27 9.19 13.51 -3.85
CA PRO A 27 9.91 12.90 -4.98
C PRO A 27 9.38 11.50 -5.31
N THR A 28 9.44 11.12 -6.58
CA THR A 28 8.90 9.85 -7.07
C THR A 28 9.79 8.63 -6.81
N HIS A 29 11.03 8.84 -6.36
CA HIS A 29 12.02 7.77 -6.12
C HIS A 29 11.43 6.65 -5.23
N GLY A 30 11.55 5.40 -5.69
CA GLY A 30 11.07 4.20 -4.97
C GLY A 30 9.56 3.92 -5.06
N ARG A 31 8.73 4.91 -5.41
CA ARG A 31 7.26 4.72 -5.38
C ARG A 31 6.74 3.79 -6.47
N GLY A 32 7.39 3.82 -7.64
CA GLY A 32 7.07 2.91 -8.74
C GLY A 32 7.39 1.44 -8.44
N SER A 33 8.23 1.16 -7.44
CA SER A 33 8.53 -0.19 -6.95
C SER A 33 7.70 -0.61 -5.73
N GLY A 34 6.66 0.17 -5.38
CA GLY A 34 5.78 -0.12 -4.23
C GLY A 34 6.27 0.42 -2.89
N ASP A 35 7.42 1.11 -2.87
CA ASP A 35 8.02 1.69 -1.66
C ASP A 35 7.33 2.98 -1.21
N LEU A 36 7.35 3.26 0.10
CA LEU A 36 6.80 4.47 0.71
C LEU A 36 7.90 5.20 1.49
N PRO A 37 8.49 6.27 0.91
CA PRO A 37 9.58 6.99 1.56
C PRO A 37 9.24 7.50 2.98
N ASP A 38 10.20 7.40 3.90
CA ASP A 38 10.02 7.79 5.31
C ASP A 38 9.50 9.22 5.49
N ALA A 39 9.99 10.16 4.69
CA ALA A 39 9.54 11.56 4.74
C ALA A 39 8.06 11.71 4.34
N LEU A 40 7.61 10.93 3.36
CA LEU A 40 6.20 10.89 2.94
C LEU A 40 5.35 10.21 4.02
N HIS A 41 5.81 9.08 4.58
CA HIS A 41 5.14 8.40 5.68
C HIS A 41 4.98 9.33 6.90
N ALA A 42 6.05 10.01 7.31
CA ALA A 42 6.04 10.95 8.45
C ALA A 42 5.06 12.11 8.22
N GLU A 43 5.03 12.70 7.02
CA GLU A 43 4.08 13.77 6.72
C GLU A 43 2.63 13.28 6.77
N LEU A 44 2.34 12.10 6.18
CA LEU A 44 1.00 11.49 6.25
C LEU A 44 0.56 11.26 7.70
N VAL A 45 1.44 10.70 8.54
CA VAL A 45 1.16 10.50 9.97
C VAL A 45 0.90 11.82 10.69
N SER A 46 1.73 12.85 10.47
CA SER A 46 1.55 14.17 11.10
C SER A 46 0.22 14.85 10.76
N ARG A 47 -0.40 14.46 9.63
CA ARG A 47 -1.68 14.98 9.14
C ARG A 47 -2.88 14.10 9.57
N GLY A 48 -2.67 13.07 10.38
CA GLY A 48 -3.70 12.11 10.76
C GLY A 48 -4.10 11.16 9.63
N LEU A 49 -3.23 10.97 8.64
CA LEU A 49 -3.47 10.16 7.45
C LEU A 49 -2.57 8.92 7.42
N ALA A 50 -2.23 8.37 8.60
CA ALA A 50 -1.40 7.17 8.72
C ALA A 50 -1.86 6.07 7.75
N PRO A 51 -0.94 5.47 6.95
CA PRO A 51 -1.29 4.41 6.01
C PRO A 51 -1.92 3.20 6.70
N VAL A 52 -1.37 2.82 7.86
CA VAL A 52 -1.95 1.80 8.75
C VAL A 52 -2.76 2.52 9.85
N PRO A 53 -4.09 2.36 9.87
CA PRO A 53 -4.92 2.95 10.92
C PRO A 53 -4.84 2.15 12.22
N THR A 54 -5.10 2.81 13.34
CA THR A 54 -5.15 2.18 14.67
C THR A 54 -6.53 1.57 14.99
N ASP A 55 -7.56 2.00 14.27
CA ASP A 55 -8.96 1.60 14.42
C ASP A 55 -9.36 0.54 13.39
N VAL A 56 -8.77 -0.65 13.51
CA VAL A 56 -9.11 -1.82 12.67
C VAL A 56 -9.89 -2.83 13.50
N ASP A 57 -11.12 -3.11 13.07
CA ASP A 57 -11.94 -4.15 13.69
C ASP A 57 -11.66 -5.51 13.04
N THR A 58 -11.67 -6.57 13.86
CA THR A 58 -11.45 -7.95 13.40
C THR A 58 -12.56 -8.87 13.84
N ALA A 59 -12.98 -9.79 12.97
CA ALA A 59 -13.94 -10.84 13.27
C ALA A 59 -13.47 -12.17 12.70
N CYS A 60 -13.77 -13.29 13.36
CA CYS A 60 -13.48 -14.62 12.83
C CYS A 60 -14.66 -15.57 13.04
N THR A 61 -14.88 -16.48 12.09
CA THR A 61 -15.95 -17.49 12.16
C THR A 61 -15.60 -18.70 13.04
N CYS A 62 -14.42 -18.71 13.68
CA CYS A 62 -13.99 -19.80 14.54
C CYS A 62 -14.78 -19.84 15.86
N SER A 63 -14.85 -21.00 16.50
CA SER A 63 -15.52 -21.16 17.80
C SER A 63 -14.65 -20.81 19.01
N SER A 64 -13.41 -20.35 18.79
CA SER A 64 -12.49 -19.96 19.87
C SER A 64 -13.05 -18.78 20.67
N ARG A 65 -12.77 -18.77 21.97
CA ARG A 65 -13.12 -17.67 22.89
C ARG A 65 -11.93 -16.75 23.19
N THR A 66 -10.76 -17.02 22.60
CA THR A 66 -9.57 -16.18 22.71
C THR A 66 -9.66 -15.03 21.73
N ASP A 67 -9.41 -13.81 22.20
CA ASP A 67 -9.45 -12.58 21.41
C ASP A 67 -8.11 -11.83 21.49
N PRO A 68 -7.39 -11.63 20.36
CA PRO A 68 -7.67 -12.19 19.04
C PRO A 68 -7.38 -13.70 18.98
N CYS A 69 -8.12 -14.44 18.15
CA CYS A 69 -7.86 -15.86 17.94
C CYS A 69 -6.61 -16.10 17.08
N VAL A 70 -6.12 -17.34 17.02
CA VAL A 70 -4.94 -17.70 16.21
C VAL A 70 -5.13 -17.40 14.72
N HIS A 71 -6.37 -17.45 14.21
CA HIS A 71 -6.66 -17.13 12.81
C HIS A 71 -6.58 -15.64 12.52
N VAL A 72 -7.06 -14.78 13.44
CA VAL A 72 -6.89 -13.33 13.31
C VAL A 72 -5.40 -12.99 13.37
N THR A 73 -4.65 -13.51 14.33
CA THR A 73 -3.20 -13.23 14.43
C THR A 73 -2.42 -13.73 13.21
N ALA A 74 -2.71 -14.93 12.70
CA ALA A 74 -2.11 -15.45 11.48
C ALA A 74 -2.45 -14.58 10.25
N ALA A 75 -3.70 -14.12 10.14
CA ALA A 75 -4.12 -13.25 9.06
C ALA A 75 -3.49 -11.84 9.18
N THR A 76 -3.39 -11.27 10.38
CA THR A 76 -2.66 -10.01 10.63
C THR A 76 -1.21 -10.15 10.17
N TYR A 77 -0.53 -11.24 10.54
CA TYR A 77 0.84 -11.49 10.10
C TYR A 77 0.96 -11.61 8.57
N ALA A 78 0.03 -12.33 7.93
CA ALA A 78 0.00 -12.43 6.47
C ALA A 78 -0.21 -11.06 5.80
N ILE A 79 -1.07 -10.20 6.36
CA ILE A 79 -1.26 -8.82 5.88
C ILE A 79 0.01 -7.99 6.08
N SER A 80 0.69 -8.11 7.23
CA SER A 80 1.97 -7.44 7.49
C SER A 80 3.01 -7.81 6.45
N LEU A 81 3.14 -9.10 6.08
CA LEU A 81 4.07 -9.52 5.02
C LEU A 81 3.78 -8.85 3.66
N ILE A 82 2.51 -8.66 3.32
CA ILE A 82 2.12 -7.98 2.06
C ILE A 82 2.49 -6.50 2.13
N VAL A 83 2.26 -5.84 3.27
CA VAL A 83 2.61 -4.43 3.47
C VAL A 83 4.12 -4.23 3.52
N ASP A 84 4.87 -5.14 4.14
CA ASP A 84 6.33 -5.07 4.22
C ASP A 84 6.98 -5.21 2.84
N GLN A 85 6.40 -6.04 1.96
CA GLN A 85 6.86 -6.19 0.58
C GLN A 85 6.53 -4.97 -0.31
N SER A 86 5.41 -4.30 -0.05
CA SER A 86 4.97 -3.11 -0.78
C SER A 86 4.25 -2.15 0.17
N PRO A 87 4.98 -1.24 0.82
CA PRO A 87 4.41 -0.30 1.79
C PRO A 87 3.25 0.56 1.24
N THR A 88 3.27 0.87 -0.05
CA THR A 88 2.17 1.58 -0.73
C THR A 88 0.85 0.81 -0.74
N THR A 89 0.87 -0.52 -0.55
CA THR A 89 -0.34 -1.35 -0.43
C THR A 89 -1.20 -0.92 0.76
N ALA A 90 -0.61 -0.42 1.85
CA ALA A 90 -1.38 0.12 2.97
C ALA A 90 -2.28 1.30 2.54
N LEU A 91 -1.78 2.17 1.65
CA LEU A 91 -2.57 3.27 1.09
C LEU A 91 -3.66 2.74 0.14
N ALA A 92 -3.35 1.72 -0.67
CA ALA A 92 -4.30 1.09 -1.58
C ALA A 92 -5.48 0.46 -0.84
N ILE A 93 -5.22 -0.26 0.27
CA ILE A 93 -6.26 -0.81 1.16
C ILE A 93 -7.19 0.31 1.65
N ARG A 94 -6.64 1.47 1.98
CA ARG A 94 -7.41 2.66 2.38
C ARG A 94 -8.10 3.38 1.22
N GLY A 95 -7.91 2.91 -0.02
CA GLY A 95 -8.54 3.39 -1.24
C GLY A 95 -7.79 4.52 -1.94
N LEU A 96 -6.48 4.61 -1.76
CA LEU A 96 -5.57 5.48 -2.51
C LEU A 96 -4.55 4.61 -3.24
N ASP A 97 -4.82 4.31 -4.51
CA ASP A 97 -3.90 3.56 -5.36
C ASP A 97 -2.83 4.50 -5.93
N LEU A 98 -1.57 4.23 -5.59
CA LEU A 98 -0.43 5.03 -6.06
C LEU A 98 0.18 4.50 -7.35
N VAL A 99 -0.08 3.25 -7.74
CA VAL A 99 0.42 2.68 -8.99
C VAL A 99 -0.20 3.43 -10.17
N GLU A 100 -1.50 3.76 -10.06
CA GLU A 100 -2.20 4.58 -11.05
C GLU A 100 -1.70 6.04 -11.06
N ALA A 101 -1.35 6.59 -9.89
CA ALA A 101 -0.86 7.97 -9.77
C ALA A 101 0.63 8.15 -10.13
N ALA A 102 1.41 7.07 -10.11
CA ALA A 102 2.85 7.07 -10.35
C ALA A 102 3.25 6.64 -11.77
N ALA A 103 2.28 6.40 -12.66
CA ALA A 103 2.50 6.20 -14.10
C ALA A 103 3.05 7.48 -14.76
N SER A 104 4.27 7.86 -14.39
CA SER A 104 5.06 8.88 -15.05
C SER A 104 5.81 8.19 -16.19
N THR A 105 5.58 8.65 -17.41
CA THR A 105 6.34 8.28 -18.61
C THR A 105 7.61 9.12 -18.77
N ASP A 106 7.95 9.95 -17.79
CA ASP A 106 9.12 10.84 -17.85
C ASP A 106 10.38 10.10 -17.38
N PHE A 107 10.82 9.16 -18.21
CA PHE A 107 12.10 8.48 -18.03
C PHE A 107 13.20 9.28 -18.70
N PRO A 108 14.40 9.35 -18.09
CA PRO A 108 15.53 9.98 -18.76
C PRO A 108 15.81 9.30 -20.10
N ALA A 109 16.13 10.06 -21.15
CA ALA A 109 16.32 9.54 -22.50
C ALA A 109 17.33 8.39 -22.66
N ARG A 110 18.20 8.18 -21.67
CA ARG A 110 19.18 7.08 -21.61
C ARG A 110 18.59 5.75 -21.13
N TRP A 111 17.33 5.74 -20.65
CA TRP A 111 16.65 4.57 -20.10
C TRP A 111 15.56 4.11 -21.06
N MET A 112 15.38 2.79 -21.13
CA MET A 112 14.39 2.12 -21.97
C MET A 112 13.38 1.42 -21.04
N PRO A 113 12.06 1.64 -21.19
CA PRO A 113 11.05 0.93 -20.43
C PRO A 113 11.16 -0.58 -20.62
N ILE A 114 10.91 -1.36 -19.57
CA ILE A 114 11.06 -2.82 -19.64
C ILE A 114 10.05 -3.44 -20.61
N GLU A 115 8.85 -2.86 -20.71
CA GLU A 115 7.82 -3.23 -21.69
C GLU A 115 8.23 -2.98 -23.15
N SER A 116 9.26 -2.17 -23.40
CA SER A 116 9.80 -1.94 -24.75
C SER A 116 10.96 -2.88 -25.11
N VAL A 117 11.40 -3.72 -24.17
CA VAL A 117 12.38 -4.77 -24.43
C VAL A 117 11.68 -5.94 -25.09
N ASP A 118 12.01 -6.21 -26.35
CA ASP A 118 11.61 -7.46 -27.00
C ASP A 118 12.42 -8.62 -26.40
N ALA A 119 11.81 -9.36 -25.48
CA ALA A 119 12.44 -10.49 -24.81
C ALA A 119 12.91 -11.59 -25.78
N ALA A 120 12.26 -11.75 -26.93
CA ALA A 120 12.63 -12.76 -27.93
C ALA A 120 13.89 -12.35 -28.71
N ALA A 121 14.10 -11.05 -28.94
CA ALA A 121 15.27 -10.52 -29.63
C ALA A 121 16.42 -10.13 -28.68
N PHE A 122 16.16 -10.00 -27.38
CA PHE A 122 17.13 -9.46 -26.41
C PHE A 122 18.34 -10.39 -26.17
N TYR A 123 18.14 -11.71 -26.18
CA TYR A 123 19.21 -12.68 -25.94
C TYR A 123 19.82 -13.29 -27.22
N GLY A 124 19.31 -12.92 -28.40
CA GLY A 124 19.76 -13.42 -29.71
C GLY A 124 18.89 -14.55 -30.26
#